data_AF-A0A383ELZ7-F1
#
_entry.id   AF-A0A383ELZ7-F1
#
_cell.length_a   1.000
_cell.length_b   1.000
_cell.length_c   1.000
_cell.angle_alpha   90.00
_cell.angle_beta   90.00
_cell.angle_gamma   90.00
#
_symmetry.space_group_name_H-M   'P 1'
#
loop_
_entity.id
_entity.type
_entity.pdbx_description
1 polymer ?
#
loop_
_entity_poly.entity_id
_entity_poly.type
_entity_poly.pdbx_seq_one_letter_code
_entity_poly.pdbx_strand_id
1 'polypeptide(L)' 'MNLLSPEERSAYERDGFIIVRNLFSEEEISLLGETARADNEMDNSSSSMDDGEGNAVRLALW' A
#
# COMPACT_ATOMS: atom_id res chain seq x y z
N MET A 1 18.14 -6.08 -13.30
CA MET A 1 17.65 -4.71 -13.58
C MET A 1 18.03 -3.86 -12.37
N ASN A 2 18.99 -2.94 -12.50
CA ASN A 2 19.44 -2.13 -11.37
C ASN A 2 18.53 -0.90 -11.30
N LEU A 3 17.67 -0.84 -10.28
CA LEU A 3 16.67 0.22 -10.13
C LEU A 3 17.32 1.60 -9.86
N LEU A 4 18.51 1.61 -9.25
CA LEU A 4 19.22 2.82 -8.85
C LEU A 4 20.47 3.02 -9.72
N SER A 5 20.73 4.28 -10.08
CA SER A 5 22.01 4.68 -10.68
C SER A 5 23.15 4.57 -9.65
N PRO A 6 24.42 4.50 -10.09
CA PRO A 6 25.57 4.56 -9.18
C PRO A 6 25.58 5.80 -8.28
N GLU A 7 25.12 6.94 -8.80
CA GLU A 7 25.03 8.21 -8.07
C GLU A 7 23.93 8.16 -7.00
N GLU A 8 22.75 7.63 -7.33
CA GLU A 8 21.65 7.43 -6.38
C GLU A 8 22.03 6.46 -5.28
N ARG A 9 22.76 5.39 -5.62
CA ARG A 9 23.29 4.45 -4.64
C ARG A 9 24.28 5.13 -3.68
N SER A 10 25.20 5.94 -4.20
CA SER A 10 26.15 6.68 -3.36
C SER A 10 25.44 7.71 -2.48
N ALA A 11 24.38 8.37 -2.99
CA ALA A 11 23.56 9.27 -2.19
C ALA A 11 22.83 8.52 -1.06
N TYR A 12 22.26 7.35 -1.34
CA TYR A 12 21.63 6.51 -0.31
C TYR A 12 22.64 6.07 0.77
N GLU A 13 23.83 5.62 0.36
CA GLU A 13 24.88 5.18 1.29
C GLU A 13 25.39 6.33 2.19
N ARG A 14 25.39 7.57 1.69
CA ARG A 14 25.81 8.75 2.44
C ARG A 14 24.71 9.34 3.33
N ASP A 15 23.51 9.47 2.79
CA ASP A 15 22.42 10.25 3.37
C ASP A 15 21.36 9.37 4.05
N GLY A 16 21.39 8.06 3.82
CA GLY A 16 20.46 7.07 4.37
C GLY A 16 19.09 7.02 3.68
N PHE A 17 18.85 7.90 2.70
CA PHE A 17 17.64 7.93 1.88
C PHE A 17 17.93 8.53 0.50
N ILE A 18 17.02 8.30 -0.44
CA ILE A 18 16.98 8.99 -1.74
C ILE A 18 15.54 9.28 -2.10
N ILE A 19 15.34 10.28 -2.97
CA ILE A 19 14.03 10.65 -3.49
C ILE A 19 14.03 10.34 -4.98
N VAL A 20 13.28 9.30 -5.37
CA VAL A 20 13.03 8.96 -6.77
C VAL A 20 11.75 9.63 -7.22
N ARG A 21 11.87 10.57 -8.17
CA ARG A 21 10.70 11.25 -8.74
C ARG A 21 10.04 10.36 -9.78
N ASN A 22 8.71 10.38 -9.84
CA ASN A 22 7.92 9.60 -10.80
C ASN A 22 8.26 8.10 -10.77
N LEU A 23 8.45 7.55 -9.56
CA LEU A 23 8.70 6.12 -9.37
C LEU A 23 7.58 5.26 -9.96
N PHE A 24 6.36 5.78 -9.95
CA PHE A 24 5.19 5.23 -10.60
C PHE A 24 4.70 6.19 -11.67
N SER A 25 4.12 5.64 -12.72
CA SER A 25 3.34 6.40 -13.70
C SER A 25 2.02 6.93 -13.09
N GLU A 26 1.40 7.89 -13.76
CA GLU A 26 0.10 8.43 -13.34
C GLU A 26 -0.99 7.33 -13.29
N GLU A 27 -0.97 6.41 -14.26
CA GLU A 27 -1.91 5.28 -14.32
C GLU A 27 -1.72 4.32 -13.14
N GLU A 28 -0.47 3.95 -12.82
CA GLU A 28 -0.17 3.10 -11.68
C GLU A 28 -0.56 3.75 -10.35
N ILE A 29 -0.34 5.06 -10.19
CA ILE A 29 -0.79 5.81 -9.01
C ILE A 29 -2.31 5.87 -8.92
N SER A 30 -3.02 6.05 -10.04
CA SER A 30 -4.49 6.02 -10.05
C SER A 30 -5.01 4.66 -9.59
N LEU A 31 -4.50 3.58 -10.18
CA LEU A 31 -4.91 2.21 -9.85
C LEU A 31 -4.60 1.87 -8.39
N LEU A 32 -3.41 2.25 -7.90
CA LEU A 32 -3.02 2.05 -6.51
C LEU A 32 -3.95 2.80 -5.56
N GLY A 33 -4.31 4.05 -5.91
CA GLY A 33 -5.24 4.86 -5.14
C GLY A 33 -6.67 4.34 -5.16
N GLU A 34 -7.15 3.84 -6.30
CA GLU A 34 -8.47 3.23 -6.42
C GLU A 34 -8.57 1.95 -5.59
N THR A 35 -7.58 1.07 -5.72
CA THR A 35 -7.52 -0.19 -4.98
C THR A 35 -7.47 0.05 -3.47
N ALA A 36 -6.63 0.98 -3.01
CA ALA A 36 -6.52 1.29 -1.58
C ALA A 36 -7.82 1.85 -0.98
N ARG A 37 -8.62 2.59 -1.76
CA ARG A 37 -9.91 3.11 -1.32
C ARG A 37 -11.00 2.04 -1.37
N ALA A 38 -11.03 1.24 -2.42
CA ALA A 38 -11.97 0.12 -2.55
C ALA A 38 -11.80 -0.89 -1.40
N ASP A 39 -10.56 -1.15 -0.97
CA ASP A 39 -10.25 -2.01 0.18
C ASP A 39 -10.71 -1.36 1.51
N ASN A 40 -10.63 -0.02 1.63
CA ASN A 40 -11.12 0.72 2.80
C ASN A 40 -12.67 0.71 2.89
N GLU A 41 -13.36 0.79 1.75
CA GLU A 41 -14.83 0.67 1.70
C GLU A 41 -15.30 -0.76 1.99
N MET A 42 -14.51 -1.78 1.64
CA MET A 42 -14.74 -3.17 2.03
C MET A 42 -14.57 -3.36 3.55
N ASP A 43 -13.57 -2.72 4.17
CA ASP A 43 -13.37 -2.75 5.62
C ASP A 43 -14.49 -1.97 6.37
N ASN A 44 -14.97 -0.84 5.83
CA ASN A 44 -16.08 -0.06 6.43
C ASN A 44 -17.47 -0.69 6.25
N SER A 45 -17.65 -1.58 5.29
CA SER A 45 -18.90 -2.35 5.09
C SER A 45 -18.93 -3.67 5.86
N SER A 46 -17.85 -4.01 6.58
CA SER A 46 -17.85 -5.14 7.52
C SER A 46 -18.65 -4.77 8.79
N SER A 47 -19.96 -5.02 8.74
CA SER A 47 -20.78 -5.06 9.95
C SER A 47 -20.25 -6.17 10.85
N SER A 48 -19.58 -5.79 11.93
CA SER A 48 -19.24 -6.70 13.01
C SER A 48 -20.53 -7.10 13.70
N MET A 49 -20.94 -8.36 13.53
CA MET A 49 -21.97 -8.95 14.39
C MET A 49 -21.23 -9.60 15.56
N ASP A 50 -21.44 -9.06 16.75
CA ASP A 50 -20.78 -9.47 17.99
C ASP A 50 -21.28 -10.87 18.38
N ASP A 51 -20.40 -11.88 18.36
CA ASP A 51 -20.77 -13.27 18.68
C ASP A 51 -20.68 -13.60 20.18
N GLY A 52 -20.35 -12.62 21.02
CA GLY A 52 -20.38 -12.76 22.48
C GLY A 52 -19.33 -13.72 23.08
N GLU A 53 -18.47 -14.35 22.26
CA GLU A 53 -17.42 -15.29 22.70
C GLU A 53 -16.02 -14.96 22.16
N GLY A 54 -15.77 -13.69 21.86
CA GLY A 54 -14.40 -13.13 21.89
C GLY A 54 -13.48 -13.50 20.73
N ASN A 55 -13.99 -14.00 19.60
CA ASN A 55 -13.21 -14.11 18.37
C ASN A 55 -14.02 -13.55 17.19
N ALA A 56 -13.79 -12.28 16.85
CA ALA A 56 -14.37 -11.66 15.67
C ALA A 56 -13.88 -12.38 14.40
N VAL A 57 -14.72 -13.24 13.82
CA VAL A 57 -14.44 -13.90 12.55
C VAL A 57 -14.63 -12.88 11.43
N ARG A 58 -13.52 -12.44 10.82
CA ARG A 58 -13.53 -11.69 9.54
C ARG A 58 -13.84 -12.66 8.39
N LEU A 59 -15.08 -12.67 7.94
CA LEU A 59 -15.47 -13.25 6.65
C LEU A 59 -15.19 -12.20 5.55
N ALA A 60 -14.00 -12.27 4.95
CA ALA A 60 -13.75 -11.59 3.68
C ALA A 60 -14.42 -12.40 2.57
N LEU A 61 -15.57 -11.92 2.08
CA LEU A 61 -16.20 -12.47 0.89
C LEU A 61 -15.51 -11.85 -0.33
N TRP A 62 -14.83 -12.68 -1.12
CA TRP A 62 -14.30 -12.31 -2.44
C TRP A 62 -15.42 -12.22 -3.47
#